data_AF-A0A4D7AHP0-F1
#
_entry.id   AF-A0A4D7AHP0-F1
#
_cell.length_a   1.000
_cell.length_b   1.000
_cell.length_c   1.000
_cell.angle_alpha   90.00
_cell.angle_beta   90.00
_cell.angle_gamma   90.00
#
_symmetry.space_group_name_H-M   'P 1'
#
loop_
_entity.id
_entity.type
_entity.pdbx_description
1 polymer ?
#
loop_
_entity_poly.entity_id
_entity_poly.type
_entity_poly.pdbx_seq_one_letter_code
_entity_poly.pdbx_strand_id
1 'polypeptide(L)' 'MRIERKRYVVMRKNRTEVWCGLAKAFSFRPISEIKDVSVKTYRSEAQARSGCSSWDRDFEVVPVIEMIATEEALKDGRV' A
#
# COMPACT_ATOMS: atom_id res chain seq x y z
N MET A 1 10.01 17.23 -8.05
CA MET A 1 8.52 17.09 -8.05
C MET A 1 8.11 16.36 -6.78
N ARG A 2 6.99 16.74 -6.14
CA ARG A 2 6.43 16.05 -4.95
C ARG A 2 4.91 15.98 -5.05
N ILE A 3 4.36 14.77 -4.98
CA ILE A 3 2.92 14.50 -5.03
C ILE A 3 2.54 13.70 -3.78
N GLU A 4 1.52 14.17 -3.07
CA GLU A 4 0.95 13.48 -1.91
C GLU A 4 -0.50 13.12 -2.19
N ARG A 5 -0.87 11.86 -1.93
CA ARG A 5 -2.24 11.40 -2.18
C ARG A 5 -2.72 10.48 -1.08
N LYS A 6 -3.95 10.71 -0.61
CA LYS A 6 -4.65 9.74 0.24
C LYS A 6 -4.99 8.52 -0.59
N ARG A 7 -4.62 7.35 -0.08
CA ARG A 7 -4.90 6.03 -0.64
C ARG A 7 -5.37 5.10 0.45
N TYR A 8 -5.73 3.89 0.04
CA TYR A 8 -6.10 2.81 0.92
C TYR A 8 -5.26 1.58 0.56
N VAL A 9 -4.77 0.88 1.56
CA VAL A 9 -4.10 -0.42 1.41
C VAL A 9 -4.88 -1.47 2.19
N VAL A 10 -4.65 -2.73 1.85
CA VAL A 10 -5.21 -3.87 2.59
C VAL A 10 -4.10 -4.47 3.45
N MET A 11 -4.39 -4.69 4.74
CA MET A 11 -3.44 -5.23 5.70
C MET A 11 -4.09 -6.37 6.50
N ARG A 12 -3.28 -7.23 7.09
CA ARG A 12 -3.76 -8.10 8.17
C ARG A 12 -4.20 -7.26 9.36
N LYS A 13 -5.16 -7.75 10.14
CA LYS A 13 -5.71 -7.02 11.31
C LYS A 13 -4.68 -6.70 12.41
N ASN A 14 -3.59 -7.45 12.46
CA ASN A 14 -2.45 -7.20 13.36
C ASN A 14 -1.41 -6.25 12.74
N ARG A 15 -1.64 -5.77 11.50
CA ARG A 15 -0.79 -4.84 10.75
C ARG A 15 0.66 -5.27 10.59
N THR A 16 0.93 -6.57 10.53
CA THR A 16 2.27 -7.09 10.27
C THR A 16 2.55 -7.32 8.79
N GLU A 17 1.49 -7.47 7.99
CA GLU A 17 1.58 -7.78 6.56
C GLU A 17 0.67 -6.88 5.73
N VAL A 18 1.10 -6.57 4.52
CA VAL A 18 0.35 -5.76 3.55
C VAL A 18 0.13 -6.52 2.25
N TRP A 19 -0.98 -6.22 1.58
CA TRP A 19 -1.34 -6.82 0.31
C TRP A 19 -0.48 -6.26 -0.84
N CYS A 20 0.30 -7.16 -1.45
CA CYS A 20 1.28 -6.87 -2.48
C CYS A 20 1.01 -7.65 -3.77
N GLY A 21 1.64 -7.21 -4.87
CA GLY A 21 1.75 -7.97 -6.12
C GLY A 21 1.14 -7.30 -7.36
N LEU A 22 1.47 -7.85 -8.52
CA LEU A 22 1.02 -7.41 -9.84
C LEU A 22 0.33 -8.56 -10.59
N ALA A 23 -0.56 -8.23 -11.54
CA ALA A 23 -1.09 -9.16 -12.55
C ALA A 23 -1.48 -10.57 -12.05
N LYS A 24 -2.28 -10.64 -10.96
CA LYS A 24 -2.80 -11.87 -10.31
C LYS A 24 -1.84 -12.60 -9.36
N ALA A 25 -0.57 -12.20 -9.25
CA ALA A 25 0.35 -12.74 -8.25
C ALA A 25 0.23 -11.95 -6.92
N PHE A 26 -0.95 -12.00 -6.29
CA PHE A 26 -1.19 -11.27 -5.06
C PHE A 26 -0.88 -12.11 -3.82
N SER A 27 -0.28 -11.47 -2.82
CA SER A 27 0.01 -12.11 -1.53
C SER A 27 0.12 -11.07 -0.42
N PHE A 28 -0.18 -11.48 0.81
CA PHE A 28 0.27 -10.73 1.99
C PHE A 28 1.78 -10.92 2.16
N ARG A 29 2.48 -9.83 2.43
CA ARG A 29 3.93 -9.84 2.68
C ARG A 29 4.25 -9.09 3.98
N PRO A 30 5.20 -9.58 4.78
CA PRO A 30 5.66 -8.87 5.98
C PRO A 30 6.15 -7.46 5.63
N ILE A 31 5.80 -6.47 6.46
CA ILE A 31 6.20 -5.07 6.22
C ILE A 31 7.73 -4.92 6.15
N SER A 32 8.44 -5.70 6.96
CA SER A 32 9.91 -5.75 6.98
C SER A 32 10.54 -6.22 5.67
N GLU A 33 9.77 -6.84 4.78
CA GLU A 33 10.25 -7.44 3.53
C GLU A 33 9.79 -6.68 2.28
N ILE A 34 9.02 -5.59 2.42
CA ILE A 34 8.42 -4.90 1.27
C ILE A 34 9.50 -4.37 0.32
N LYS A 35 10.49 -3.58 0.79
CA LYS A 35 11.53 -2.96 -0.07
C LYS A 35 10.95 -2.46 -1.42
N ASP A 36 11.35 -3.08 -2.53
CA ASP A 36 10.95 -2.73 -3.90
C ASP A 36 9.69 -3.49 -4.39
N VAL A 37 9.07 -4.28 -3.54
CA VAL A 37 7.83 -5.00 -3.83
C VAL A 37 6.70 -3.99 -4.02
N SER A 38 5.96 -4.15 -5.13
CA SER A 38 4.80 -3.32 -5.42
C SER A 38 3.67 -3.57 -4.41
N VAL A 39 3.41 -2.58 -3.57
CA VAL A 39 2.24 -2.54 -2.67
C VAL A 39 1.00 -2.13 -3.45
N LYS A 40 -0.09 -2.87 -3.28
CA LYS A 40 -1.34 -2.55 -3.96
C LYS A 40 -2.08 -1.42 -3.23
N THR A 41 -2.22 -0.28 -3.89
CA THR A 41 -2.97 0.88 -3.36
C THR A 41 -4.28 1.10 -4.10
N TYR A 42 -5.27 1.66 -3.41
CA TYR A 42 -6.61 1.89 -3.91
C TYR A 42 -7.03 3.35 -3.68
N ARG A 43 -7.95 3.84 -4.51
CA ARG A 43 -8.43 5.23 -4.46
C ARG A 43 -9.56 5.42 -3.45
N SER A 44 -10.26 4.35 -3.10
CA SER A 44 -11.32 4.34 -2.09
C SER A 44 -11.29 3.06 -1.25
N GLU A 45 -11.85 3.14 -0.05
CA GLU A 45 -11.99 1.99 0.84
C GLU A 45 -12.83 0.86 0.22
N ALA A 46 -13.94 1.21 -0.44
CA ALA A 46 -14.80 0.24 -1.10
C ALA A 46 -14.05 -0.57 -2.19
N GLN A 47 -13.17 0.09 -2.96
CA GLN A 47 -12.33 -0.58 -3.95
C GLN A 47 -11.32 -1.54 -3.29
N ALA A 48 -10.72 -1.13 -2.17
CA ALA A 48 -9.79 -1.97 -1.42
C ALA A 48 -10.49 -3.23 -0.86
N ARG A 49 -11.67 -3.05 -0.22
CA ARG A 49 -12.46 -4.16 0.31
C ARG A 49 -12.87 -5.14 -0.78
N SER A 50 -13.43 -4.65 -1.88
CA SER A 50 -13.86 -5.48 -3.01
C SER A 50 -12.69 -6.19 -3.68
N GLY A 51 -11.53 -5.52 -3.80
CA GLY A 51 -10.36 -6.07 -4.49
C GLY A 51 -9.65 -7.21 -3.75
N CYS A 52 -9.84 -7.36 -2.44
CA CYS A 52 -9.21 -8.42 -1.64
C CYS A 52 -10.22 -9.47 -1.13
N SER A 53 -11.49 -9.12 -0.96
CA SER A 53 -12.51 -10.01 -0.36
C SER A 53 -12.75 -11.32 -1.11
N SER A 54 -12.38 -11.41 -2.38
CA SER A 54 -12.42 -12.64 -3.19
C SER A 54 -11.26 -13.60 -2.91
N TRP A 55 -10.18 -13.11 -2.28
CA TRP A 55 -8.97 -13.88 -1.95
C TRP A 55 -8.91 -14.21 -0.46
N ASP A 56 -9.32 -13.28 0.39
CA ASP A 56 -9.26 -13.41 1.84
C ASP A 56 -10.32 -12.50 2.49
N ARG A 57 -10.86 -12.90 3.64
CA ARG A 57 -11.84 -12.10 4.41
C ARG A 57 -11.27 -11.58 5.74
N ASP A 58 -10.10 -12.07 6.16
CA ASP A 58 -9.44 -11.66 7.40
C ASP A 58 -8.40 -10.57 7.13
N PHE A 59 -8.90 -9.37 6.88
CA PHE A 59 -8.10 -8.18 6.64
C PHE A 59 -8.78 -6.92 7.17
N GLU A 60 -8.02 -5.83 7.24
CA GLU A 60 -8.52 -4.48 7.41
C GLU A 60 -8.08 -3.60 6.24
N VAL A 61 -8.84 -2.53 5.99
CA VAL A 61 -8.46 -1.50 5.02
C VAL A 61 -7.95 -0.29 5.78
N VAL A 62 -6.73 0.13 5.46
CA VAL A 62 -6.02 1.19 6.17
C VAL A 62 -5.82 2.38 5.24
N PRO A 63 -6.25 3.60 5.62
CA PRO A 63 -5.91 4.81 4.87
C PRO A 63 -4.41 5.12 5.03
N VAL A 64 -3.75 5.47 3.92
CA VAL A 64 -2.32 5.82 3.89
C VAL A 64 -2.10 7.07 3.05
N ILE A 65 -0.95 7.71 3.26
CA ILE A 65 -0.45 8.77 2.39
C ILE A 65 0.62 8.17 1.50
N GLU A 66 0.37 8.17 0.19
CA GLU A 66 1.37 7.78 -0.79
C GLU A 66 2.09 9.04 -1.27
N MET A 67 3.42 9.01 -1.19
CA MET A 67 4.29 10.07 -1.64
C MET A 67 5.02 9.62 -2.91
N ILE A 68 4.91 10.41 -3.97
CA ILE A 68 5.73 10.26 -5.18
C ILE A 68 6.60 11.49 -5.27
N ALA A 69 7.91 11.30 -5.12
CA ALA A 69 8.90 12.36 -5.17
C ALA A 69 10.04 11.98 -6.12
N THR A 70 10.62 12.97 -6.78
CA THR A 70 11.92 12.79 -7.44
C THR A 70 13.03 12.80 -6.40
N GLU A 71 14.18 12.22 -6.70
CA GLU A 71 15.30 12.16 -5.75
C GLU A 71 15.74 13.56 -5.28
N GLU A 72 15.72 14.54 -6.17
CA GLU A 72 16.09 15.93 -5.85
C GLU A 72 15.13 16.54 -4.82
N ALA A 73 13.83 16.23 -4.94
CA ALA A 73 12.81 16.73 -4.02
C ALA A 73 12.90 16.11 -2.62
N LEU A 74 13.56 14.95 -2.48
CA LEU A 74 13.86 14.34 -1.18
C LEU A 74 15.11 14.96 -0.52
N LYS A 75 16.06 15.46 -1.32
CA LYS A 75 17.32 16.07 -0.84
C LYS A 75 17.12 17.48 -0.27
N ASP A 76 16.13 18.22 -0.76
CA ASP A 76 15.77 19.57 -0.27
C ASP A 76 15.09 19.56 1.10
N GLY A 77 14.65 18.38 1.59
CA GLY A 77 14.07 18.20 2.92
C GLY A 77 15.12 17.98 4.01
N ARG A 78 16.22 18.74 4.03
CA ARG A 78 17.10 18.79 5.21
C ARG A 78 16.25 19.22 6.42
N VAL A 79 16.05 18.27 7.33
CA VAL A 79 15.55 18.46 8.69
C VAL A 79 16.45 19.46 9.41
#